data_AF-A0A9P6JQE3-F1
#
_entry.id   AF-A0A9P6JQE3-F1
#
_cell.length_a   1.000
_cell.length_b   1.000
_cell.length_c   1.000
_cell.angle_alpha   90.00
_cell.angle_beta   90.00
_cell.angle_gamma   90.00
#
_symmetry.space_group_name_H-M   'P 1'
#
loop_
_entity.id
_entity.type
_entity.pdbx_description
1 polymer ?
#
loop_
_entity_poly.entity_id
_entity_poly.type
_entity_poly.pdbx_seq_one_letter_code
_entity_poly.pdbx_strand_id
1 'polypeptide(L)'
;MNGHQTTQLSDPFLPNELAHLIIDHLSCGLTSVKPTILYRPSVLKPLLNCSLVSRSFHDRIAHHLFAHLTISQNMVQPGSQSRRTVSGLFDLLKGDPHFSTRVRSLKLYLPSRITFEPTASSAYQTQNLSALLNRLTRLSSFLVLVLGPSTCQFAHLPMEVKVAFENILRTPSLTHIQMQGVSGLPADFFEGCVALKKLECYTSPWFDDGDADGSPSSASGPSHGIAVPFRLRVAWIRSCDSWVGRMISGKSYITNSGSVPGKL
;
A
#
# COMPACT_ATOMS: atom_id res chain seq x y z
N MET A 1 15.08 -69.16 -19.42
CA MET A 1 14.52 -68.23 -18.42
C MET A 1 15.15 -66.87 -18.69
N ASN A 2 14.45 -65.99 -19.39
CA ASN A 2 14.99 -64.68 -19.81
C ASN A 2 14.66 -63.64 -18.74
N GLY A 3 15.68 -63.12 -18.07
CA GLY A 3 15.55 -62.04 -17.10
C GLY A 3 15.34 -60.72 -17.81
N HIS A 4 14.14 -60.14 -17.68
CA HIS A 4 13.90 -58.75 -18.07
C HIS A 4 14.62 -57.82 -17.09
N GLN A 5 15.72 -57.21 -17.53
CA GLN A 5 16.31 -56.07 -16.85
C GLN A 5 15.40 -54.86 -17.08
N THR A 6 14.64 -54.46 -16.06
CA THR A 6 13.92 -53.20 -16.03
C THR A 6 14.93 -52.08 -15.90
N THR A 7 15.20 -51.37 -17.00
CA THR A 7 15.99 -50.14 -16.99
C THR A 7 15.30 -49.12 -16.08
N GLN A 8 15.91 -48.83 -14.93
CA GLN A 8 15.51 -47.69 -14.10
C GLN A 8 15.77 -46.42 -14.89
N LEU A 9 14.71 -45.84 -15.46
CA LEU A 9 14.71 -44.47 -15.94
C LEU A 9 14.93 -43.58 -14.72
N SER A 10 16.13 -43.02 -14.60
CA SER A 10 16.42 -41.97 -13.63
C SER A 10 15.47 -40.80 -13.88
N ASP A 11 14.73 -40.41 -12.85
CA ASP A 11 13.77 -39.30 -12.95
C ASP A 11 14.47 -38.05 -13.50
N PRO A 12 13.84 -37.33 -14.45
CA PRO A 12 14.41 -36.11 -14.98
C PRO A 12 14.58 -35.09 -13.86
N PHE A 13 15.84 -34.78 -13.52
CA PHE A 13 16.18 -33.83 -12.48
C PHE A 13 16.36 -32.43 -13.09
N LEU A 14 15.47 -31.50 -12.74
CA LEU A 14 15.63 -30.10 -13.09
C LEU A 14 16.63 -29.45 -12.10
N PRO A 15 17.72 -28.83 -12.56
CA PRO A 15 18.63 -28.11 -11.67
C PRO A 15 17.90 -27.04 -10.86
N ASN A 16 18.21 -26.93 -9.57
CA ASN A 16 17.54 -26.00 -8.66
C ASN A 16 17.65 -24.54 -9.13
N GLU A 17 18.78 -24.18 -9.73
CA GLU A 17 19.05 -22.86 -10.31
C GLU A 17 18.05 -22.53 -11.43
N LEU A 18 17.71 -23.52 -12.26
CA LEU A 18 16.77 -23.35 -13.36
C LEU A 18 15.33 -23.25 -12.84
N ALA A 19 14.96 -24.06 -11.85
CA ALA A 19 13.68 -23.95 -11.16
C ALA A 19 13.51 -22.56 -10.53
N HIS A 20 14.55 -22.07 -9.87
CA HIS A 20 14.61 -20.72 -9.29
C HIS A 20 14.42 -19.61 -10.33
N LEU A 21 15.09 -19.72 -11.47
CA LEU A 21 14.98 -18.74 -12.55
C LEU A 21 13.58 -18.75 -13.19
N ILE A 22 12.95 -19.92 -13.31
CA ILE A 22 11.56 -20.05 -13.76
C ILE A 22 10.61 -19.39 -12.74
N ILE A 23 10.78 -19.62 -11.45
CA ILE A 23 9.97 -18.98 -10.40
C ILE A 23 10.09 -17.46 -10.49
N ASP A 24 11.32 -16.95 -10.56
CA ASP A 24 11.56 -15.51 -10.64
C ASP A 24 10.97 -14.93 -11.92
N HIS A 25 11.13 -15.59 -13.06
CA HIS A 25 10.58 -15.14 -14.33
C HIS A 25 9.04 -15.10 -14.32
N LEU A 26 8.39 -16.14 -13.80
CA LEU A 26 6.94 -16.17 -13.63
C LEU A 26 6.46 -15.13 -12.61
N SER A 27 7.26 -14.89 -11.55
CA SER A 27 6.98 -13.86 -10.53
C SER A 27 7.26 -12.44 -11.02
N CYS A 28 8.17 -12.25 -11.98
CA CYS A 28 8.32 -10.99 -12.69
C CYS A 28 7.04 -10.69 -13.48
N GLY A 29 6.40 -11.69 -14.08
CA GLY A 29 5.06 -11.55 -14.67
C GLY A 29 3.99 -11.09 -13.68
N LEU A 30 4.16 -11.39 -12.38
CA LEU A 30 3.29 -10.92 -11.31
C LEU A 30 3.53 -9.45 -10.94
N THR A 31 4.75 -8.93 -11.09
CA THR A 31 5.18 -7.59 -10.60
C THR A 31 5.43 -6.57 -11.71
N SER A 32 5.63 -7.00 -12.95
CA SER A 32 6.10 -6.18 -14.09
C SER A 32 5.00 -5.40 -14.81
N VAL A 33 3.74 -5.55 -14.41
CA VAL A 33 2.66 -4.72 -14.96
C VAL A 33 2.57 -3.49 -14.08
N LYS A 34 2.47 -2.29 -14.71
CA LYS A 34 2.27 -0.99 -14.05
C LYS A 34 1.55 -1.15 -12.71
N PRO A 35 1.98 -0.48 -11.62
CA PRO A 35 1.53 -0.74 -10.25
C PRO A 35 0.02 -0.67 -10.02
N THR A 36 -0.78 -0.33 -11.02
CA THR A 36 -2.25 -0.33 -11.03
C THR A 36 -2.92 -1.67 -11.35
N ILE A 37 -2.22 -2.70 -11.87
CA ILE A 37 -2.89 -3.92 -12.34
C ILE A 37 -2.71 -5.06 -11.34
N LEU A 38 -3.82 -5.43 -10.70
CA LEU A 38 -4.01 -6.64 -9.90
C LEU A 38 -3.40 -7.86 -10.62
N TYR A 39 -2.76 -8.76 -9.87
CA TYR A 39 -2.18 -10.00 -10.39
C TYR A 39 -3.13 -10.69 -11.37
N ARG A 40 -2.66 -10.98 -12.60
CA ARG A 40 -3.48 -11.74 -13.56
C ARG A 40 -3.78 -13.12 -12.94
N PRO A 41 -5.06 -13.47 -12.70
CA PRO A 41 -5.42 -14.74 -12.06
C PRO A 41 -4.86 -15.96 -12.81
N SER A 42 -4.68 -15.85 -14.12
CA SER A 42 -4.11 -16.89 -14.98
C SER A 42 -2.64 -17.22 -14.69
N VAL A 43 -1.85 -16.28 -14.16
CA VAL A 43 -0.44 -16.49 -13.79
C VAL A 43 -0.32 -16.95 -12.35
N LEU A 44 -1.19 -16.44 -11.47
CA LEU A 44 -1.17 -16.76 -10.05
C LEU A 44 -1.54 -18.22 -9.76
N LYS A 45 -2.54 -18.77 -10.48
CA LYS A 45 -3.03 -20.13 -10.22
C LYS A 45 -1.98 -21.22 -10.45
N PRO A 46 -1.23 -21.26 -11.56
CA PRO A 46 -0.12 -22.20 -11.73
C PRO A 46 0.95 -22.08 -10.63
N LEU A 47 1.29 -20.84 -10.27
CA LEU A 47 2.28 -20.56 -9.23
C LEU A 47 1.84 -21.08 -7.85
N LEU A 48 0.57 -20.87 -7.49
CA LEU A 48 0.00 -21.45 -6.28
C LEU A 48 0.00 -22.98 -6.33
N ASN A 49 -0.40 -23.59 -7.45
CA ASN A 49 -0.39 -25.05 -7.59
C ASN A 49 1.02 -25.63 -7.40
N CYS A 50 2.03 -25.03 -8.02
CA CYS A 50 3.42 -25.45 -7.85
C CYS A 50 3.93 -25.24 -6.41
N SER A 51 3.44 -24.20 -5.71
CA SER A 51 3.75 -23.98 -4.29
C SER A 51 3.16 -25.06 -3.36
N LEU A 52 2.12 -25.78 -3.79
CA LEU A 52 1.55 -26.88 -3.02
C LEU A 52 2.37 -28.17 -3.14
N VAL A 53 3.13 -28.32 -4.24
CA VAL A 53 3.89 -29.54 -4.53
C VAL A 53 5.33 -29.47 -4.00
N SER A 54 5.91 -28.27 -3.93
CA SER A 54 7.31 -28.09 -3.52
C SER A 54 7.48 -27.02 -2.44
N ARG A 55 8.14 -27.38 -1.33
CA ARG A 55 8.47 -26.46 -0.24
C ARG A 55 9.45 -25.36 -0.67
N SER A 56 10.48 -25.69 -1.44
CA SER A 56 11.43 -24.70 -1.95
C SER A 56 10.75 -23.68 -2.86
N PHE A 57 9.80 -24.15 -3.67
CA PHE A 57 8.96 -23.30 -4.51
C PHE A 57 8.03 -22.43 -3.67
N HIS A 58 7.41 -23.01 -2.64
CA HIS A 58 6.55 -22.29 -1.69
C HIS A 58 7.25 -21.11 -1.04
N ASP A 59 8.44 -21.34 -0.47
CA ASP A 59 9.17 -20.29 0.25
C ASP A 59 9.49 -19.08 -0.63
N ARG A 60 9.93 -19.34 -1.86
CA ARG A 60 10.28 -18.30 -2.83
C ARG A 60 9.05 -17.56 -3.33
N ILE A 61 7.97 -18.28 -3.64
CA ILE A 61 6.73 -17.65 -4.08
C ILE A 61 6.06 -16.85 -2.99
N ALA A 62 6.02 -17.36 -1.76
CA ALA A 62 5.46 -16.64 -0.65
C ALA A 62 6.16 -15.29 -0.45
N HIS A 63 7.46 -15.16 -0.76
CA HIS A 63 8.11 -13.85 -0.80
C HIS A 63 7.41 -12.88 -1.77
N HIS A 64 7.19 -13.29 -3.02
CA HIS A 64 6.54 -12.45 -4.03
C HIS A 64 5.06 -12.19 -3.75
N LEU A 65 4.33 -13.21 -3.26
CA LEU A 65 2.90 -13.09 -2.94
C LEU A 65 2.64 -12.10 -1.82
N PHE A 66 3.45 -12.14 -0.76
CA PHE A 66 3.27 -11.28 0.42
C PHE A 66 4.02 -9.95 0.31
N ALA A 67 4.93 -9.78 -0.65
CA ALA A 67 5.66 -8.53 -0.83
C ALA A 67 4.74 -7.32 -1.07
N HIS A 68 3.65 -7.52 -1.81
CA HIS A 68 2.71 -6.46 -2.17
C HIS A 68 1.30 -6.83 -1.73
N LEU A 69 0.82 -6.17 -0.67
CA LEU A 69 -0.52 -6.35 -0.15
C LEU A 69 -1.44 -5.23 -0.61
N THR A 70 -2.66 -5.62 -0.96
CA THR A 70 -3.76 -4.70 -1.24
C THR A 70 -4.92 -5.07 -0.35
N ILE A 71 -5.31 -4.15 0.52
CA ILE A 71 -6.44 -4.27 1.41
C ILE A 71 -7.52 -3.35 0.87
N SER A 72 -8.61 -3.93 0.41
CA SER A 72 -9.81 -3.17 0.09
C SER A 72 -10.92 -3.46 1.07
N GLN A 73 -11.39 -2.42 1.75
CA GLN A 73 -12.64 -2.42 2.47
C GLN A 73 -13.76 -2.02 1.50
N ASN A 74 -14.08 -2.92 0.57
CA ASN A 74 -15.22 -2.71 -0.32
C ASN A 74 -16.51 -2.73 0.51
N MET A 75 -17.25 -1.63 0.47
CA MET A 75 -18.61 -1.50 1.02
C MET A 75 -19.67 -2.32 0.25
N VAL A 76 -19.29 -3.02 -0.82
CA VAL A 76 -20.24 -3.43 -1.86
C VAL A 76 -20.46 -4.94 -1.91
N GLN A 77 -21.71 -5.28 -1.63
CA GLN A 77 -22.44 -6.55 -1.71
C GLN A 77 -22.18 -7.60 -0.62
N PRO A 78 -23.14 -7.79 0.33
CA PRO A 78 -23.17 -8.98 1.18
C PRO A 78 -23.34 -10.22 0.27
N GLY A 79 -22.27 -11.02 0.14
CA GLY A 79 -22.27 -12.24 -0.67
C GLY A 79 -21.05 -12.40 -1.57
N SER A 80 -20.27 -11.34 -1.84
CA SER A 80 -19.00 -11.51 -2.55
C SER A 80 -17.97 -12.16 -1.61
N GLN A 81 -17.32 -13.23 -2.08
CA GLN A 81 -16.28 -13.97 -1.34
C GLN A 81 -15.08 -13.09 -0.90
N SER A 82 -15.06 -11.82 -1.29
CA SER A 82 -14.03 -10.84 -0.95
C SER A 82 -14.13 -10.30 0.48
N ARG A 83 -15.13 -10.65 1.30
CA ARG A 83 -15.22 -10.29 2.73
C ARG A 83 -14.08 -10.83 3.62
N ARG A 84 -13.08 -11.52 3.06
CA ARG A 84 -11.93 -12.11 3.78
C ARG A 84 -10.70 -11.17 3.93
N THR A 85 -10.82 -9.87 3.68
CA THR A 85 -9.67 -9.02 3.31
C THR A 85 -8.77 -8.51 4.45
N VAL A 86 -9.27 -8.22 5.65
CA VAL A 86 -8.43 -7.75 6.78
C VAL A 86 -8.25 -8.83 7.84
N SER A 87 -9.34 -9.38 8.37
CA SER A 87 -9.28 -10.39 9.45
C SER A 87 -8.57 -11.67 8.99
N GLY A 88 -8.88 -12.17 7.79
CA GLY A 88 -8.21 -13.36 7.26
C GLY A 88 -6.71 -13.16 7.03
N LEU A 89 -6.31 -11.97 6.56
CA LEU A 89 -4.91 -11.60 6.44
C LEU A 89 -4.25 -11.46 7.82
N PHE A 90 -4.94 -10.85 8.79
CA PHE A 90 -4.45 -10.73 10.15
C PHE A 90 -4.22 -12.09 10.81
N ASP A 91 -5.19 -13.01 10.71
CA ASP A 91 -5.07 -14.38 11.22
C ASP A 91 -3.93 -15.14 10.54
N LEU A 92 -3.75 -14.95 9.23
CA LEU A 92 -2.63 -15.53 8.48
C LEU A 92 -1.28 -15.01 8.98
N LEU A 93 -1.12 -13.68 9.14
CA LEU A 93 0.11 -13.07 9.65
C LEU A 93 0.34 -13.37 11.15
N LYS A 94 -0.73 -13.67 11.89
CA LYS A 94 -0.66 -14.11 13.28
C LYS A 94 -0.21 -15.56 13.39
N GLY A 95 -0.68 -16.43 12.49
CA GLY A 95 -0.31 -17.84 12.42
C GLY A 95 1.14 -18.06 12.00
N ASP A 96 1.65 -17.26 11.06
CA ASP A 96 3.06 -17.26 10.67
C ASP A 96 3.63 -15.83 10.62
N PRO A 97 4.36 -15.41 11.67
CA PRO A 97 4.99 -14.10 11.74
C PRO A 97 5.99 -13.84 10.59
N HIS A 98 6.57 -14.85 9.96
CA HIS A 98 7.54 -14.65 8.89
C HIS A 98 6.93 -13.94 7.69
N PHE A 99 5.64 -14.15 7.39
CA PHE A 99 4.96 -13.45 6.30
C PHE A 99 4.93 -11.94 6.52
N SER A 100 4.77 -11.47 7.76
CA SER A 100 4.73 -10.03 8.06
C SER A 100 6.04 -9.33 7.67
N THR A 101 7.17 -10.02 7.83
CA THR A 101 8.50 -9.50 7.46
C THR A 101 8.74 -9.47 5.95
N ARG A 102 7.92 -10.17 5.16
CA ARG A 102 8.02 -10.20 3.70
C ARG A 102 7.28 -9.02 3.05
N VAL A 103 6.32 -8.41 3.75
CA VAL A 103 5.53 -7.30 3.23
C VAL A 103 6.39 -6.04 3.05
N ARG A 104 6.47 -5.55 1.81
CA ARG A 104 7.22 -4.36 1.42
C ARG A 104 6.32 -3.21 0.98
N SER A 105 5.20 -3.53 0.36
CA SER A 105 4.25 -2.53 -0.12
C SER A 105 2.87 -2.86 0.40
N LEU A 106 2.18 -1.85 0.92
CA LEU A 106 0.79 -1.94 1.32
C LEU A 106 -0.02 -0.87 0.62
N LYS A 107 -1.13 -1.29 0.01
CA LYS A 107 -2.18 -0.41 -0.49
C LYS A 107 -3.44 -0.60 0.33
N LEU A 108 -3.92 0.46 0.92
CA LEU A 108 -5.11 0.48 1.75
C LEU A 108 -6.18 1.32 1.06
N TYR A 109 -7.28 0.68 0.69
CA TYR A 109 -8.45 1.34 0.12
C TYR A 109 -9.50 1.50 1.22
N LEU A 110 -9.72 2.74 1.62
CA LEU A 110 -10.68 3.15 2.64
C LEU A 110 -11.97 3.64 1.96
N PRO A 111 -13.16 3.42 2.53
CA PRO A 111 -14.37 4.04 2.01
C PRO A 111 -14.38 5.56 2.30
N SER A 112 -15.01 6.36 1.43
CA SER A 112 -15.14 7.83 1.60
C SER A 112 -16.02 8.20 2.79
N ARG A 113 -17.12 7.48 2.96
CA ARG A 113 -18.00 7.58 4.12
C ARG A 113 -17.59 6.50 5.10
N ILE A 114 -16.50 6.73 5.83
CA ILE A 114 -16.27 5.93 7.03
C ILE A 114 -17.13 6.51 8.13
N THR A 115 -18.41 6.16 8.10
CA THR A 115 -19.20 6.15 9.32
C THR A 115 -18.64 4.98 10.12
N PHE A 116 -17.59 5.22 10.91
CA PHE A 116 -17.25 4.35 12.04
C PHE A 116 -18.35 4.50 13.09
N GLU A 117 -19.61 4.27 12.69
CA GLU A 117 -20.62 4.00 13.68
C GLU A 117 -20.14 2.77 14.43
N PRO A 118 -20.13 2.81 15.77
CA PRO A 118 -19.67 1.74 16.63
C PRO A 118 -20.66 0.59 16.57
N THR A 119 -20.73 -0.07 15.43
CA THR A 119 -21.29 -1.40 15.30
C THR A 119 -20.22 -2.38 15.75
N ALA A 120 -20.61 -3.46 16.42
CA ALA A 120 -19.66 -4.49 16.87
C ALA A 120 -18.79 -5.02 15.70
N SER A 121 -19.34 -5.03 14.48
CA SER A 121 -18.60 -5.45 13.28
C SER A 121 -17.55 -4.42 12.83
N SER A 122 -17.83 -3.11 12.91
CA SER A 122 -16.86 -2.07 12.52
C SER A 122 -15.70 -2.01 13.51
N ALA A 123 -15.97 -2.14 14.81
CA ALA A 123 -14.96 -2.15 15.87
C ALA A 123 -13.96 -3.31 15.73
N TYR A 124 -14.45 -4.50 15.34
CA TYR A 124 -13.57 -5.64 15.10
C TYR A 124 -12.67 -5.44 13.87
N GLN A 125 -13.20 -4.82 12.80
CA GLN A 125 -12.42 -4.53 11.60
C GLN A 125 -11.35 -3.45 11.85
N THR A 126 -11.65 -2.43 12.64
CA THR A 126 -10.68 -1.39 13.00
C THR A 126 -9.57 -1.94 13.87
N GLN A 127 -9.92 -2.79 14.85
CA GLN A 127 -8.94 -3.45 15.72
C GLN A 127 -8.01 -4.39 14.92
N ASN A 128 -8.56 -5.18 14.01
CA ASN A 128 -7.73 -6.05 13.16
C ASN A 128 -6.87 -5.25 12.19
N LEU A 129 -7.36 -4.13 11.66
CA LEU A 129 -6.56 -3.25 10.82
C LEU A 129 -5.39 -2.65 11.59
N SER A 130 -5.63 -2.06 12.76
CA SER A 130 -4.54 -1.47 13.56
C SER A 130 -3.52 -2.53 13.99
N ALA A 131 -3.98 -3.69 14.43
CA ALA A 131 -3.10 -4.81 14.80
C ALA A 131 -2.32 -5.37 13.60
N LEU A 132 -2.91 -5.41 12.41
CA LEU A 132 -2.24 -5.78 11.17
C LEU A 132 -1.14 -4.77 10.82
N LEU A 133 -1.46 -3.48 10.78
CA LEU A 133 -0.54 -2.41 10.42
C LEU A 133 0.70 -2.39 11.33
N ASN A 134 0.52 -2.58 12.64
CA ASN A 134 1.61 -2.65 13.62
C ASN A 134 2.56 -3.84 13.42
N ARG A 135 2.19 -4.87 12.63
CA ARG A 135 3.06 -6.02 12.31
C ARG A 135 3.95 -5.79 11.09
N LEU A 136 3.69 -4.76 10.29
CA LEU A 136 4.37 -4.55 9.00
C LEU A 136 5.67 -3.74 9.16
N THR A 137 6.62 -4.28 9.91
CA THR A 137 7.86 -3.58 10.32
C THR A 137 8.87 -3.33 9.20
N ARG A 138 8.69 -3.95 8.02
CA ARG A 138 9.62 -3.86 6.88
C ARG A 138 9.01 -3.16 5.67
N LEU A 139 7.94 -2.41 5.89
CA LEU A 139 7.21 -1.68 4.87
C LEU A 139 8.08 -0.57 4.27
N SER A 140 8.21 -0.55 2.95
CA SER A 140 8.94 0.47 2.19
C SER A 140 8.05 1.40 1.38
N SER A 141 6.83 0.97 1.07
CA SER A 141 5.82 1.74 0.34
C SER A 141 4.46 1.62 1.03
N PHE A 142 3.86 2.75 1.37
CA PHE A 142 2.54 2.82 1.98
C PHE A 142 1.62 3.73 1.17
N LEU A 143 0.54 3.16 0.64
CA LEU A 143 -0.45 3.88 -0.17
C LEU A 143 -1.80 3.80 0.53
N VAL A 144 -2.42 4.96 0.75
CA VAL A 144 -3.78 5.09 1.27
C VAL A 144 -4.64 5.78 0.22
N LEU A 145 -5.70 5.11 -0.22
CA LEU A 145 -6.67 5.63 -1.17
C LEU A 145 -8.05 5.65 -0.55
N VAL A 146 -8.69 6.81 -0.52
CA VAL A 146 -10.09 6.95 -0.15
C VAL A 146 -10.97 6.77 -1.39
N LEU A 147 -11.88 5.80 -1.31
CA LEU A 147 -12.81 5.39 -2.36
C LEU A 147 -14.12 6.18 -2.27
N GLY A 148 -14.40 6.98 -3.29
CA GLY A 148 -15.64 7.73 -3.45
C GLY A 148 -15.41 9.22 -3.59
N PRO A 149 -16.50 10.01 -3.73
CA PRO A 149 -16.41 11.42 -4.08
C PRO A 149 -15.85 12.25 -2.93
N SER A 150 -16.20 11.93 -1.69
CA SER A 150 -15.82 12.71 -0.51
C SER A 150 -14.43 12.37 0.02
N THR A 151 -13.73 13.38 0.56
CA THR A 151 -12.49 13.17 1.31
C THR A 151 -12.77 12.62 2.71
N CYS A 152 -11.89 11.75 3.21
CA CYS A 152 -11.90 11.32 4.61
C CYS A 152 -11.05 12.30 5.44
N GLN A 153 -11.64 12.94 6.45
CA GLN A 153 -10.86 13.72 7.42
C GLN A 153 -10.11 12.78 8.35
N PHE A 154 -8.80 12.94 8.46
CA PHE A 154 -7.94 12.13 9.32
C PHE A 154 -8.40 12.18 10.79
N ALA A 155 -8.89 13.33 11.25
CA ALA A 155 -9.47 13.51 12.57
C ALA A 155 -10.65 12.56 12.88
N HIS A 156 -11.36 12.07 11.86
CA HIS A 156 -12.47 11.13 12.02
C HIS A 156 -12.05 9.65 12.05
N LEU A 157 -10.76 9.35 11.83
CA LEU A 157 -10.27 7.98 11.99
C LEU A 157 -10.27 7.56 13.47
N PRO A 158 -10.57 6.28 13.78
CA PRO A 158 -10.44 5.71 15.11
C PRO A 158 -9.02 5.89 15.65
N MET A 159 -8.91 6.10 16.96
CA MET A 159 -7.63 6.40 17.60
C MET A 159 -6.60 5.30 17.35
N GLU A 160 -7.02 4.04 17.37
CA GLU A 160 -6.17 2.87 17.15
C GLU A 160 -5.60 2.85 15.72
N VAL A 161 -6.38 3.30 14.73
CA VAL A 161 -5.94 3.38 13.34
C VAL A 161 -4.99 4.56 13.15
N LYS A 162 -5.24 5.70 13.78
CA LYS A 162 -4.33 6.85 13.79
C LYS A 162 -2.96 6.48 14.35
N VAL A 163 -2.94 5.85 15.53
CA VAL A 163 -1.70 5.37 16.18
C VAL A 163 -0.97 4.37 15.28
N ALA A 164 -1.70 3.44 14.64
CA ALA A 164 -1.08 2.49 13.71
C ALA A 164 -0.49 3.15 12.46
N PHE A 165 -1.13 4.20 11.93
CA PHE A 165 -0.59 5.01 10.84
C PHE A 165 0.69 5.71 11.27
N GLU A 166 0.71 6.38 12.42
CA GLU A 166 1.91 7.01 12.96
C GLU A 166 3.05 6.02 13.15
N ASN A 167 2.78 4.81 13.64
CA ASN A 167 3.77 3.76 13.80
C ASN A 167 4.38 3.32 12.46
N ILE A 168 3.55 3.18 11.42
CA ILE A 168 4.04 2.91 10.06
C ILE A 168 4.95 4.04 9.59
N LEU A 169 4.57 5.29 9.81
CA LEU A 169 5.34 6.46 9.38
C LEU A 169 6.71 6.56 10.07
N ARG A 170 6.80 6.12 11.33
CA ARG A 170 8.06 6.00 12.08
C ARG A 170 8.94 4.82 11.64
N THR A 171 8.48 3.98 10.70
CA THR A 171 9.24 2.79 10.28
C THR A 171 10.46 3.20 9.44
N PRO A 172 11.69 2.78 9.81
CA PRO A 172 12.92 3.24 9.15
C PRO A 172 13.08 2.70 7.72
N SER A 173 12.33 1.68 7.32
CA SER A 173 12.32 1.19 5.94
C SER A 173 11.39 1.97 5.01
N LEU A 174 10.52 2.85 5.54
CA LEU A 174 9.49 3.51 4.75
C LEU A 174 10.10 4.61 3.88
N THR A 175 10.06 4.39 2.56
CA THR A 175 10.68 5.29 1.57
C THR A 175 9.66 5.99 0.68
N HIS A 176 8.44 5.47 0.57
CA HIS A 176 7.39 6.02 -0.26
C HIS A 176 6.06 6.04 0.48
N ILE A 177 5.43 7.22 0.49
CA ILE A 177 4.07 7.41 0.97
C ILE A 177 3.25 8.03 -0.16
N GLN A 178 2.06 7.49 -0.36
CA GLN A 178 1.03 8.09 -1.20
C GLN A 178 -0.28 8.14 -0.43
N MET A 179 -0.87 9.33 -0.32
CA MET A 179 -2.16 9.53 0.32
C MET A 179 -3.09 10.26 -0.64
N GLN A 180 -4.26 9.69 -0.89
CA GLN A 180 -5.23 10.25 -1.82
C GLN A 180 -6.61 10.27 -1.18
N GLY A 181 -7.22 11.46 -1.18
CA GLY A 181 -8.54 11.71 -0.60
C GLY A 181 -8.56 11.75 0.93
N VAL A 182 -7.40 11.88 1.59
CA VAL A 182 -7.29 12.09 3.05
C VAL A 182 -7.02 13.57 3.31
N SER A 183 -7.82 14.21 4.16
CA SER A 183 -7.69 15.62 4.53
C SER A 183 -7.43 15.80 6.04
N GLY A 184 -6.94 16.98 6.45
CA GLY A 184 -6.73 17.30 7.86
C GLY A 184 -5.65 16.47 8.56
N LEU A 185 -4.55 16.15 7.86
CA LEU A 185 -3.41 15.47 8.49
C LEU A 185 -2.71 16.43 9.47
N PRO A 186 -2.31 15.96 10.66
CA PRO A 186 -1.52 16.76 11.60
C PRO A 186 -0.21 17.22 10.96
N ALA A 187 0.30 18.37 11.41
CA ALA A 187 1.49 18.95 10.80
C ALA A 187 2.80 18.23 11.20
N ASP A 188 2.79 17.62 12.38
CA ASP A 188 3.82 16.73 12.95
C ASP A 188 3.73 15.28 12.43
N PHE A 189 2.72 14.97 11.60
CA PHE A 189 2.42 13.62 11.16
C PHE A 189 3.58 12.92 10.44
N PHE A 190 4.47 13.67 9.79
CA PHE A 190 5.63 13.15 9.08
C PHE A 190 6.96 13.31 9.83
N GLU A 191 6.97 13.83 11.06
CA GLU A 191 8.21 14.10 11.80
C GLU A 191 9.06 12.83 12.01
N GLY A 192 8.44 11.65 12.10
CA GLY A 192 9.13 10.37 12.23
C GLY A 192 9.71 9.77 10.94
N CYS A 193 9.44 10.36 9.77
CA CYS A 193 9.68 9.75 8.46
C CYS A 193 11.12 9.93 7.94
N VAL A 194 12.14 9.52 8.72
CA VAL A 194 13.56 9.80 8.42
C VAL A 194 14.06 9.25 7.09
N ALA A 195 13.50 8.13 6.61
CA ALA A 195 13.90 7.46 5.37
C ALA A 195 13.04 7.81 4.15
N LEU A 196 12.07 8.71 4.32
CA LEU A 196 11.09 9.02 3.27
C LEU A 196 11.74 9.77 2.11
N LYS A 197 11.65 9.17 0.92
CA LYS A 197 12.21 9.72 -0.33
C LYS A 197 11.14 10.34 -1.21
N LYS A 198 9.92 9.78 -1.19
CA LYS A 198 8.84 10.14 -2.09
C LYS A 198 7.52 10.29 -1.33
N LEU A 199 6.98 11.50 -1.31
CA LEU A 199 5.68 11.82 -0.73
C LEU A 199 4.74 12.31 -1.82
N GLU A 200 3.57 11.70 -1.91
CA GLU A 200 2.51 12.11 -2.82
C GLU A 200 1.21 12.29 -2.05
N CYS A 201 0.67 13.51 -2.07
CA CYS A 201 -0.60 13.84 -1.43
C CYS A 201 -1.54 14.46 -2.46
N TYR A 202 -2.69 13.83 -2.64
CA TYR A 202 -3.72 14.29 -3.57
C TYR A 202 -5.02 14.50 -2.80
N THR A 203 -5.58 15.69 -2.90
CA THR A 203 -7.03 15.85 -2.69
C THR A 203 -7.76 15.10 -3.80
N SER A 204 -8.92 14.55 -3.48
CA SER A 204 -9.73 13.70 -4.37
C SER A 204 -9.70 14.15 -5.85
N PRO A 205 -9.40 13.25 -6.82
CA PRO A 205 -9.39 13.60 -8.24
C PRO A 205 -10.80 13.81 -8.80
N TRP A 206 -11.84 13.48 -8.04
CA TRP A 206 -13.23 13.51 -8.48
C TRP A 206 -13.83 14.93 -8.52
N PHE A 207 -13.06 15.99 -8.22
CA PHE A 207 -13.53 17.38 -8.19
C PHE A 207 -12.81 18.30 -9.19
N ASP A 208 -12.28 17.75 -10.29
CA ASP A 208 -11.70 18.56 -11.37
C ASP A 208 -12.74 18.90 -12.45
N ASP A 209 -14.00 19.08 -12.05
CA ASP A 209 -15.04 19.64 -12.92
C ASP A 209 -15.16 21.12 -12.59
N GLY A 210 -14.50 21.92 -13.43
CA GLY A 210 -14.51 23.37 -13.34
C GLY A 210 -15.93 23.91 -13.40
N ASP A 211 -16.30 24.68 -12.37
CA ASP A 211 -17.36 25.72 -12.37
C ASP A 211 -17.51 26.32 -10.96
N ALA A 212 -16.41 26.58 -10.25
CA ALA A 212 -16.46 27.29 -8.97
C ALA A 212 -16.07 28.75 -9.18
N ASP A 213 -17.08 29.54 -9.54
CA ASP A 213 -17.03 31.00 -9.55
C ASP A 213 -16.54 31.50 -8.18
N GLY A 214 -15.49 32.32 -8.22
CA GLY A 214 -14.59 32.54 -7.10
C GLY A 214 -15.23 33.21 -5.90
N SER A 215 -15.10 32.58 -4.73
CA SER A 215 -15.14 33.30 -3.45
C SER A 215 -13.99 32.81 -2.56
N PRO A 216 -12.91 33.60 -2.40
CA PRO A 216 -11.78 33.21 -1.57
C PRO A 216 -12.21 33.14 -0.10
N SER A 217 -12.21 31.93 0.46
CA SER A 217 -12.52 31.70 1.87
C SER A 217 -11.33 32.15 2.73
N SER A 218 -11.45 33.32 3.33
CA SER A 218 -10.41 33.96 4.15
C SER A 218 -10.38 33.37 5.56
N ALA A 219 -9.54 32.35 5.76
CA ALA A 219 -9.16 31.84 7.08
C ALA A 219 -7.63 31.70 7.19
N SER A 220 -6.95 32.83 7.37
CA SER A 220 -5.49 32.89 7.61
C SER A 220 -5.19 33.06 9.10
N GLY A 221 -5.09 31.95 9.82
CA GLY A 221 -4.44 31.91 11.13
C GLY A 221 -2.90 31.93 10.99
N PRO A 222 -2.16 32.46 11.98
CA PRO A 222 -0.69 32.50 11.94
C PRO A 222 -0.11 31.09 11.87
N SER A 223 0.64 30.81 10.81
CA SER A 223 1.26 29.53 10.54
C SER A 223 2.69 29.49 11.07
N HIS A 224 2.95 28.66 12.09
CA HIS A 224 4.32 28.30 12.45
C HIS A 224 4.82 27.25 11.45
N GLY A 225 5.95 27.55 10.79
CA GLY A 225 6.64 26.61 9.92
C GLY A 225 7.23 25.47 10.73
N ILE A 226 6.95 24.23 10.33
CA ILE A 226 7.52 23.04 10.95
C ILE A 226 8.66 22.56 10.04
N ALA A 227 9.86 22.53 10.59
CA ALA A 227 11.01 21.96 9.92
C ALA A 227 10.86 20.43 9.89
N VAL A 228 10.88 19.84 8.71
CA VAL A 228 10.84 18.38 8.56
C VAL A 228 12.25 17.79 8.64
N PRO A 229 12.49 16.68 9.37
CA PRO A 229 13.83 16.15 9.63
C PRO A 229 14.42 15.30 8.49
N PHE A 230 13.81 15.31 7.30
CA PHE A 230 14.20 14.47 6.17
C PHE A 230 14.30 15.25 4.86
N ARG A 231 15.10 14.72 3.92
CA ARG A 231 15.25 15.29 2.57
C ARG A 231 14.34 14.58 1.57
N LEU A 232 13.28 15.26 1.17
CA LEU A 232 12.41 14.80 0.09
C LEU A 232 13.13 14.88 -1.25
N ARG A 233 13.14 13.78 -2.00
CA ARG A 233 13.61 13.79 -3.40
C ARG A 233 12.52 14.26 -4.34
N VAL A 234 11.28 13.84 -4.06
CA VAL A 234 10.11 14.12 -4.88
C VAL A 234 8.92 14.35 -3.96
N ALA A 235 8.26 15.48 -4.12
CA ALA A 235 7.02 15.83 -3.42
C ALA A 235 5.99 16.29 -4.46
N TRP A 236 4.86 15.59 -4.55
CA TRP A 236 3.72 16.01 -5.36
C TRP A 236 2.57 16.31 -4.43
N ILE A 237 2.15 17.58 -4.38
CA ILE A 237 1.07 18.01 -3.50
C ILE A 237 0.11 18.85 -4.31
N ARG A 238 -1.12 18.35 -4.47
CA ARG A 238 -2.21 19.09 -5.10
C ARG A 238 -3.24 19.44 -4.02
N SER A 239 -3.48 20.74 -3.82
CA SER A 239 -4.51 21.32 -2.93
C SER A 239 -4.38 20.97 -1.43
N CYS A 240 -3.16 20.95 -0.87
CA CYS A 240 -2.97 20.97 0.60
C CYS A 240 -2.44 22.34 1.03
N ASP A 241 -3.30 23.35 0.92
CA ASP A 241 -2.91 24.77 0.87
C ASP A 241 -2.21 25.28 2.15
N SER A 242 -2.29 24.56 3.28
CA SER A 242 -1.68 25.01 4.54
C SER A 242 -0.34 24.35 4.91
N TRP A 243 0.06 23.23 4.29
CA TRP A 243 1.19 22.41 4.78
C TRP A 243 2.40 22.45 3.86
N VAL A 244 2.17 22.60 2.55
CA VAL A 244 3.21 22.70 1.52
C VAL A 244 4.17 23.83 1.88
N GLY A 245 3.63 25.02 2.15
CA GLY A 245 4.42 26.19 2.56
C GLY A 245 5.22 25.98 3.85
N ARG A 246 4.78 25.08 4.75
CA ARG A 246 5.50 24.77 6.00
C ARG A 246 6.67 23.82 5.75
N MET A 247 6.49 22.77 4.93
CA MET A 247 7.56 21.79 4.64
C MET A 247 8.70 22.36 3.79
N ILE A 248 8.42 23.31 2.89
CA ILE A 248 9.42 23.87 1.96
C ILE A 248 10.38 24.86 2.64
N SER A 249 10.07 25.31 3.87
CA SER A 249 10.93 26.24 4.63
C SER A 249 12.31 25.68 5.00
N GLY A 250 12.56 24.37 4.79
CA GLY A 250 13.87 23.72 4.89
C GLY A 250 14.49 23.36 3.53
N LYS A 251 14.82 24.36 2.70
CA LYS A 251 15.61 24.30 1.44
C LYS A 251 15.58 22.95 0.68
N SER A 252 14.55 22.75 -0.16
CA SER A 252 14.60 21.82 -1.30
C SER A 252 13.70 22.34 -2.42
N TYR A 253 14.24 22.37 -3.64
CA TYR A 253 13.59 22.95 -4.82
C TYR A 253 12.35 22.16 -5.23
N ILE A 254 11.22 22.85 -5.39
CA ILE A 254 10.04 22.32 -6.07
C ILE A 254 10.27 22.48 -7.57
N THR A 255 10.47 21.39 -8.31
CA THR A 255 10.28 21.43 -9.76
C THR A 255 8.78 21.43 -10.02
N ASN A 256 8.24 22.60 -10.31
CA ASN A 256 6.88 22.75 -10.80
C ASN A 256 6.87 22.27 -12.27
N SER A 257 6.71 20.97 -12.52
CA SER A 257 6.49 20.49 -13.89
C SER A 257 5.02 20.62 -14.24
N GLY A 258 4.61 21.84 -14.57
CA GLY A 258 3.47 22.05 -15.45
C GLY A 258 3.89 21.61 -16.84
N SER A 259 3.43 20.45 -17.31
CA SER A 259 3.50 20.15 -18.74
C SER A 259 2.31 20.82 -19.42
N VAL A 260 2.54 21.99 -20.02
CA VAL A 260 1.64 22.56 -21.01
C VAL A 260 1.99 21.93 -22.36
N PRO A 261 1.10 21.21 -23.05
CA PRO A 261 1.31 20.87 -24.45
C PRO A 261 0.97 22.10 -25.30
N GLY A 262 1.97 22.91 -25.60
CA GLY A 262 1.89 23.90 -26.68
C GLY A 262 1.94 23.17 -28.03
N LYS A 263 0.88 23.28 -28.82
CA LYS A 263 0.94 23.04 -30.26
C LYS A 263 1.46 24.33 -30.91
N LEU A 264 2.56 24.20 -31.65
CA LEU A 264 2.88 25.10 -32.77
C LEU A 264 1.88 24.82 -33.92
#